data_AF-A0A9D9TQ93-F1
#
_entry.id   AF-A0A9D9TQ93-F1
#
_cell.length_a   1.000
_cell.length_b   1.000
_cell.length_c   1.000
_cell.angle_alpha   90.00
_cell.angle_beta   90.00
_cell.angle_gamma   90.00
#
_symmetry.space_group_name_H-M   'P 1'
#
loop_
_entity.id
_entity.type
_entity.pdbx_description
1 polymer ?
#
loop_
_entity_poly.entity_id
_entity_poly.type
_entity_poly.pdbx_seq_one_letter_code
_entity_poly.pdbx_strand_id
1 'polypeptide(L)'
;MNKKLLWVMLSLGIYACQDKEDSITISEPNQTKSKMTVLGKKLQNPFSVKNMQKAYQNIKTGKAGARVAVEDVEIKATHLYLKFKPQNDAELMKLKQDTTLKFFTRPIDYEIAVAGDYYHDPS
;
A
#
# COMPACT_ATOMS: atom_id res chain seq x y z
N MET A 1 23.80 -58.47 -8.42
CA MET A 1 23.14 -57.18 -8.75
C MET A 1 22.54 -57.30 -10.13
N ASN A 2 21.22 -57.40 -10.19
CA ASN A 2 20.52 -57.90 -11.36
C ASN A 2 20.52 -56.80 -12.41
N LYS A 3 21.19 -57.01 -13.55
CA LYS A 3 21.30 -55.99 -14.62
C LYS A 3 19.93 -55.45 -15.03
N LYS A 4 18.86 -56.23 -14.90
CA LYS A 4 17.48 -55.80 -15.14
C LYS A 4 17.00 -54.67 -14.21
N LEU A 5 17.47 -54.62 -12.95
CA LEU A 5 17.10 -53.56 -12.00
C LEU A 5 17.82 -52.23 -12.30
N LEU A 6 19.02 -52.30 -12.89
CA LEU A 6 19.80 -51.14 -13.33
C LEU A 6 19.20 -50.48 -14.59
N TRP A 7 18.54 -51.26 -15.46
CA TRP A 7 17.87 -50.74 -16.64
C TRP A 7 16.54 -50.04 -16.33
N VAL A 8 15.81 -50.47 -15.29
CA VAL A 8 14.54 -49.84 -14.87
C VAL A 8 14.76 -48.45 -14.23
N MET A 9 15.88 -48.26 -13.52
CA MET A 9 16.23 -46.96 -12.94
C MET A 9 16.73 -45.95 -13.98
N LEU A 10 17.31 -46.41 -15.09
CA LEU A 10 17.81 -45.53 -16.16
C LEU A 10 16.69 -44.97 -17.04
N SER A 11 15.55 -45.68 -17.16
CA SER A 11 14.39 -45.23 -17.93
C SER A 11 13.50 -44.21 -17.20
N LEU A 12 13.56 -44.12 -15.87
CA LEU A 12 12.77 -43.15 -15.10
C LEU A 12 13.38 -41.73 -15.07
N GLY A 13 14.63 -41.56 -15.50
CA GLY A 13 15.33 -40.26 -15.45
C GLY A 13 15.08 -39.32 -16.63
N ILE A 14 14.44 -39.80 -17.72
CA ILE A 14 14.33 -39.06 -18.99
C ILE A 14 12.95 -38.41 -19.20
N TYR A 15 11.98 -38.65 -18.31
CA TYR A 15 10.64 -38.04 -18.39
C TYR A 15 10.50 -36.74 -17.60
N ALA A 16 11.56 -36.25 -16.95
CA ALA A 16 11.51 -35.08 -16.07
C ALA A 16 11.68 -33.72 -16.77
N CYS A 17 11.78 -33.67 -18.10
CA CYS A 17 11.71 -32.40 -18.82
C CYS A 17 11.30 -32.62 -20.29
N GLN A 18 10.01 -32.68 -20.51
CA GLN A 18 9.43 -32.27 -21.79
C GLN A 18 8.56 -31.06 -21.46
N ASP A 19 9.20 -29.89 -21.33
CA ASP A 19 8.47 -28.63 -21.44
C ASP A 19 7.93 -28.63 -22.86
N LYS A 20 6.65 -28.96 -22.98
CA LYS A 20 5.92 -28.75 -24.21
C LYS A 20 6.05 -27.26 -24.48
N GLU A 21 6.67 -26.90 -25.60
CA GLU A 21 6.56 -25.54 -26.11
C GLU A 21 5.09 -25.33 -26.46
N ASP A 22 4.31 -24.92 -25.45
CA ASP A 22 3.08 -24.19 -25.69
C ASP A 22 3.55 -22.94 -26.42
N SER A 23 3.39 -22.94 -27.74
CA SER A 23 3.46 -21.74 -28.55
C SER A 23 2.57 -20.72 -27.86
N ILE A 24 3.20 -19.74 -27.21
CA ILE A 24 2.53 -18.61 -26.59
C ILE A 24 1.87 -17.89 -27.76
N THR A 25 0.60 -18.19 -28.00
CA THR A 25 -0.29 -17.21 -28.59
C THR A 25 -0.19 -16.03 -27.64
N ILE A 26 0.50 -14.97 -28.06
CA ILE A 26 0.40 -13.68 -27.40
C ILE A 26 -1.05 -13.24 -27.62
N SER A 27 -1.97 -13.79 -26.82
CA SER A 27 -3.12 -13.00 -26.42
C SER A 27 -2.50 -11.76 -25.81
N GLU A 28 -2.83 -10.58 -26.35
CA GLU A 28 -2.48 -9.31 -25.73
C GLU A 28 -2.55 -9.48 -24.21
N PRO A 29 -1.52 -9.05 -23.44
CA PRO A 29 -1.65 -9.09 -21.99
C PRO A 29 -2.98 -8.43 -21.71
N ASN A 30 -3.89 -9.15 -21.04
CA ASN A 30 -5.16 -8.59 -20.62
C ASN A 30 -4.78 -7.43 -19.70
N GLN A 31 -4.59 -6.24 -20.29
CA GLN A 31 -4.12 -5.06 -19.63
C GLN A 31 -5.28 -4.70 -18.72
N THR A 32 -5.24 -5.19 -17.49
CA THR A 32 -6.07 -4.68 -16.43
C THR A 32 -5.67 -3.21 -16.33
N LYS A 33 -6.41 -2.34 -17.03
CA LYS A 33 -6.12 -0.91 -17.07
C LYS A 33 -6.05 -0.45 -15.62
N SER A 34 -4.87 0.02 -15.21
CA SER A 34 -4.65 0.47 -13.84
C SER A 34 -5.69 1.54 -13.51
N LYS A 35 -6.36 1.37 -12.38
CA LYS A 35 -7.50 2.20 -12.00
C LYS A 35 -7.02 3.41 -11.23
N MET A 36 -7.50 4.60 -11.57
CA MET A 36 -7.19 5.81 -10.82
C MET A 36 -8.07 5.90 -9.55
N THR A 37 -7.46 6.26 -8.43
CA THR A 37 -8.14 6.64 -7.19
C THR A 37 -8.82 7.98 -7.41
N VAL A 38 -10.12 8.05 -7.12
CA VAL A 38 -10.91 9.27 -7.17
C VAL A 38 -11.19 9.74 -5.75
N LEU A 39 -10.79 10.97 -5.45
CA LEU A 39 -11.07 11.60 -4.16
C LEU A 39 -12.51 12.11 -4.14
N GLY A 40 -13.15 11.93 -2.99
CA GLY A 40 -14.48 12.48 -2.69
C GLY A 40 -14.39 13.84 -1.99
N LYS A 41 -15.24 14.04 -0.99
CA LYS A 41 -15.28 15.29 -0.24
C LYS A 41 -13.99 15.49 0.57
N LYS A 42 -13.54 16.75 0.65
CA LYS A 42 -12.49 17.14 1.59
C LYS A 42 -13.00 17.03 3.03
N LEU A 43 -12.25 16.34 3.86
CA LEU A 43 -12.50 16.15 5.28
C LEU A 43 -11.80 17.22 6.11
N GLN A 44 -12.29 17.45 7.32
CA GLN A 44 -11.48 18.13 8.33
C GLN A 44 -10.28 17.22 8.63
N ASN A 45 -9.06 17.77 8.65
CA ASN A 45 -7.83 17.00 8.86
C ASN A 45 -7.98 16.01 10.03
N PRO A 46 -8.01 14.69 9.77
CA PRO A 46 -8.27 13.68 10.80
C PRO A 46 -7.22 13.67 11.90
N PHE A 47 -5.99 14.11 11.59
CA PHE A 47 -4.86 14.17 12.51
C PHE A 47 -4.63 15.56 13.12
N SER A 48 -5.56 16.51 12.93
CA SER A 48 -5.49 17.80 13.64
C SER A 48 -5.56 17.60 15.15
N VAL A 49 -4.86 18.44 15.93
CA VAL A 49 -4.89 18.40 17.40
C VAL A 49 -6.32 18.38 17.93
N LYS A 50 -7.20 19.22 17.36
CA LYS A 50 -8.63 19.27 17.69
C LYS A 50 -9.33 17.91 17.49
N ASN A 51 -9.11 17.24 16.35
CA ASN A 51 -9.75 15.95 16.07
C ASN A 51 -9.17 14.82 16.92
N MET A 52 -7.86 14.82 17.15
CA MET A 52 -7.19 13.85 18.02
C MET A 52 -7.63 14.00 19.48
N GLN A 53 -7.76 15.23 19.99
CA GLN A 53 -8.34 15.51 21.31
C GLN A 53 -9.76 14.99 21.41
N LYS A 54 -10.61 15.26 20.42
CA LYS A 54 -11.98 14.73 20.39
C LYS A 54 -12.00 13.20 20.38
N ALA A 55 -11.16 12.55 19.58
CA ALA A 55 -11.04 11.09 19.53
C ALA A 55 -10.60 10.51 20.88
N TYR A 56 -9.60 11.12 21.52
CA TYR A 56 -9.13 10.72 22.84
C TYR A 56 -10.22 10.84 23.90
N GLN A 57 -10.97 11.94 23.93
CA GLN A 57 -12.09 12.12 24.86
C GLN A 57 -13.20 11.09 24.64
N ASN A 58 -13.49 10.73 23.38
CA ASN A 58 -14.46 9.68 23.07
C ASN A 58 -14.02 8.31 23.59
N ILE A 59 -12.71 8.01 23.57
CA ILE A 59 -12.16 6.77 24.12
C ILE A 59 -12.24 6.80 25.66
N LYS A 60 -11.76 7.89 26.28
CA LYS A 60 -11.70 8.07 27.74
C LYS A 60 -13.08 7.96 28.39
N THR A 61 -14.11 8.57 27.79
CA THR A 61 -15.49 8.57 28.32
C THR A 61 -16.33 7.39 27.83
N GLY A 62 -15.87 6.67 26.80
CA GLY A 62 -16.59 5.54 26.22
C GLY A 62 -16.38 4.21 26.96
N LYS A 63 -17.10 3.16 26.52
CA LYS A 63 -16.96 1.79 27.04
C LYS A 63 -15.54 1.21 26.89
N ALA A 64 -14.70 1.81 26.05
CA ALA A 64 -13.31 1.42 25.88
C ALA A 64 -12.43 1.96 27.03
N GLY A 65 -12.60 3.23 27.42
CA GLY A 65 -11.91 3.82 28.58
C GLY A 65 -12.32 3.19 29.92
N ALA A 66 -13.51 2.60 30.02
CA ALA A 66 -13.88 1.80 31.19
C ALA A 66 -13.08 0.48 31.33
N ARG A 67 -12.43 0.01 30.25
CA ARG A 67 -11.67 -1.26 30.21
C ARG A 67 -10.16 -1.06 30.25
N VAL A 68 -9.70 0.17 30.09
CA VAL A 68 -8.27 0.52 30.04
C VAL A 68 -8.09 1.74 30.94
N ALA A 69 -7.15 1.69 31.88
CA ALA A 69 -6.76 2.89 32.62
C ALA A 69 -6.12 3.88 31.62
N VAL A 70 -6.93 4.82 31.13
CA VAL A 70 -6.46 5.85 30.20
C VAL A 70 -5.81 6.95 31.02
N GLU A 71 -4.48 7.00 31.02
CA GLU A 71 -3.70 8.08 31.60
C GLU A 71 -3.98 9.41 30.90
N ASP A 72 -3.87 10.52 31.62
CA ASP A 72 -4.05 11.85 31.03
C ASP A 72 -2.91 12.19 30.06
N VAL A 73 -3.22 12.12 28.77
CA VAL A 73 -2.30 12.47 27.68
C VAL A 73 -2.55 13.90 27.21
N GLU A 74 -1.50 14.73 27.23
CA GLU A 74 -1.50 16.02 26.55
C GLU A 74 -1.29 15.83 25.04
N ILE A 75 -2.29 16.20 24.24
CA ILE A 75 -2.21 16.13 22.78
C ILE A 75 -1.78 17.50 22.25
N LYS A 76 -0.54 17.55 21.75
CA LYS A 76 0.07 18.70 21.08
C LYS A 76 0.49 18.36 19.65
N ALA A 77 0.73 19.39 18.84
CA ALA A 77 1.19 19.20 17.48
C ALA A 77 2.61 18.60 17.48
N THR A 78 2.80 17.51 16.74
CA THR A 78 4.10 16.83 16.59
C THR A 78 4.62 16.86 15.16
N HIS A 79 3.73 17.01 14.18
CA HIS A 79 4.06 16.99 12.75
C HIS A 79 3.24 18.03 12.00
N LEU A 80 3.76 18.47 10.86
CA LEU A 80 3.05 19.30 9.89
C LEU A 80 2.58 18.45 8.71
N TYR A 81 1.42 18.81 8.16
CA TYR A 81 0.93 18.23 6.92
C TYR A 81 1.31 19.15 5.76
N LEU A 82 2.14 18.64 4.85
CA LEU A 82 2.68 19.38 3.71
C LEU A 82 2.28 18.70 2.40
N LYS A 83 1.96 19.50 1.38
CA LYS A 83 1.72 19.04 0.01
C LYS A 83 2.89 19.45 -0.87
N PHE A 84 3.57 18.47 -1.46
CA PHE A 84 4.64 18.70 -2.42
C PHE A 84 4.12 18.53 -3.85
N LYS A 85 4.56 19.39 -4.77
CA LYS A 85 4.30 19.31 -6.22
C LYS A 85 5.64 19.35 -6.96
N PRO A 86 6.41 18.25 -7.00
CA PRO A 86 7.69 18.22 -7.74
C PRO A 86 7.43 18.45 -9.22
N GLN A 87 8.21 19.32 -9.86
CA GLN A 87 8.03 19.67 -11.28
C GLN A 87 8.72 18.71 -12.23
N ASN A 88 9.67 17.93 -11.73
CA ASN A 88 10.51 17.02 -12.51
C ASN A 88 10.99 15.85 -11.64
N ASP A 89 11.56 14.84 -12.29
CA ASP A 89 12.04 13.64 -11.61
C ASP A 89 13.20 13.91 -10.65
N ALA A 90 14.04 14.91 -10.93
CA ALA A 90 15.15 15.26 -10.05
C ALA A 90 14.65 15.79 -8.69
N GLU A 91 13.62 16.64 -8.68
CA GLU A 91 12.95 17.09 -7.45
C GLU A 91 12.24 15.95 -6.73
N LEU A 92 11.55 15.08 -7.47
CA LEU A 92 10.91 13.90 -6.89
C LEU A 92 11.94 12.96 -6.23
N MET A 93 13.10 12.77 -6.87
CA MET A 93 14.19 11.96 -6.31
C MET A 93 14.74 12.54 -5.01
N LYS A 94 14.92 13.86 -4.92
CA LYS A 94 15.33 14.52 -3.67
C LYS A 94 14.35 14.24 -2.53
N LEU A 95 13.05 14.34 -2.79
CA LEU A 95 12.03 14.00 -1.80
C LEU A 95 12.09 12.52 -1.40
N LYS A 96 12.25 11.60 -2.35
CA LYS A 96 12.33 10.16 -2.08
C LYS A 96 13.58 9.76 -1.29
N GLN A 97 14.67 10.50 -1.40
CA GLN A 97 15.92 10.26 -0.67
C GLN A 97 15.86 10.73 0.79
N ASP A 98 14.96 11.67 1.11
CA ASP A 98 14.81 12.17 2.48
C ASP A 98 14.03 11.17 3.35
N THR A 99 14.74 10.51 4.26
CA THR A 99 14.16 9.53 5.18
C THR A 99 13.52 10.15 6.43
N THR A 100 13.69 11.46 6.64
CA THR A 100 13.12 12.19 7.79
C THR A 100 11.63 12.48 7.58
N LEU A 101 11.17 12.46 6.33
CA LEU A 101 9.79 12.72 5.94
C LEU A 101 9.00 11.42 5.77
N LYS A 102 7.69 11.49 6.06
CA LYS A 102 6.73 10.42 5.81
C LYS A 102 5.81 10.84 4.67
N PHE A 103 5.92 10.14 3.54
CA PHE A 103 5.16 10.46 2.34
C PHE A 103 3.94 9.57 2.17
N PHE A 104 2.88 10.16 1.61
CA PHE A 104 1.69 9.47 1.17
C PHE A 104 1.47 9.77 -0.31
N THR A 105 1.00 8.79 -1.07
CA THR A 105 0.79 8.91 -2.52
C THR A 105 -0.44 9.74 -2.89
N ARG A 106 -1.24 10.14 -1.89
CA ARG A 106 -2.46 10.95 -2.04
C ARG A 106 -2.72 11.78 -0.79
N PRO A 107 -3.53 12.85 -0.87
CA PRO A 107 -4.02 13.57 0.29
C PRO A 107 -4.74 12.66 1.30
N ILE A 108 -4.48 12.85 2.59
CA ILE A 108 -5.07 12.06 3.68
C ILE A 108 -6.32 12.70 4.29
N ASP A 109 -6.66 13.92 3.85
CA ASP A 109 -7.80 14.72 4.29
C ASP A 109 -8.94 14.71 3.27
N TYR A 110 -9.12 13.60 2.56
CA TYR A 110 -10.21 13.40 1.59
C TYR A 110 -10.81 12.01 1.73
N GLU A 111 -12.10 11.90 1.40
CA GLU A 111 -12.74 10.61 1.20
C GLU A 111 -12.18 9.90 -0.04
N ILE A 112 -12.22 8.57 -0.04
CA ILE A 112 -11.94 7.75 -1.22
C ILE A 112 -13.28 7.40 -1.86
N ALA A 113 -13.67 8.17 -2.88
CA ALA A 113 -14.91 7.92 -3.61
C ALA A 113 -14.80 6.65 -4.47
N VAL A 114 -13.64 6.45 -5.09
CA VAL A 114 -13.31 5.22 -5.84
C VAL A 114 -11.89 4.81 -5.50
N ALA A 115 -11.72 3.56 -5.04
CA ALA A 115 -10.40 2.99 -4.81
C ALA A 115 -9.76 2.56 -6.14
N GLY A 116 -8.51 2.96 -6.34
CA GLY A 116 -7.69 2.56 -7.49
C GLY A 116 -6.26 2.27 -7.06
N ASP A 117 -5.40 2.00 -8.03
CA ASP A 117 -4.00 1.62 -7.84
C ASP A 117 -3.09 2.85 -7.68
N TYR A 118 -3.43 3.98 -8.30
CA TYR A 118 -2.66 5.22 -8.25
C TYR A 118 -3.55 6.45 -8.09
N TYR A 119 -2.96 7.59 -7.73
CA TYR A 119 -3.64 8.88 -7.65
C TYR A 119 -2.96 9.88 -8.58
N HIS A 120 -3.76 10.67 -9.28
CA HIS A 120 -3.30 11.82 -10.05
C HIS A 120 -3.92 13.09 -9.47
N ASP A 121 -3.09 14.08 -9.14
CA ASP A 121 -3.57 15.36 -8.64
C ASP A 121 -4.28 16.11 -9.78
N PRO A 122 -5.58 16.45 -9.66
CA PRO A 122 -6.31 17.14 -10.72
C PRO A 122 -5.96 18.64 -10.84
N SER A 123 -5.09 19.16 -9.98
CA SER A 123 -4.75 20.59 -9.85
C SER A 123 -3.37 20.97 -10.33
#